data_AF-A0AAE0XRR0-F1
#
_entry.id   AF-A0AAE0XRR0-F1
#
_cell.length_a   1.000
_cell.length_b   1.000
_cell.length_c   1.000
_cell.angle_alpha   90.00
_cell.angle_beta   90.00
_cell.angle_gamma   90.00
#
_symmetry.space_group_name_H-M   'P 1'
#
loop_
_entity.id
_entity.type
_entity.pdbx_description
1 polymer ?
#
loop_
_entity_poly.entity_id
_entity_poly.type
_entity_poly.pdbx_seq_one_letter_code
_entity_poly.pdbx_strand_id
1 'polypeptide(L)'
;MASQQIPTVSQEPVESLGRWYDSSMKDTKRGLETVELATEGLLAIHRCGLQGKLKVWCLQFMLIPKLLWLLLVYEICSTTIETMEAKINKFTRR
;
A
#
# COMPACT_ATOMS: atom_id res chain seq x y z
N MET A 1 -29.72 -12.63 -29.12
CA MET A 1 -28.55 -11.99 -28.47
C MET A 1 -28.37 -12.67 -27.14
N ALA A 2 -27.28 -13.39 -26.91
CA ALA A 2 -27.07 -14.08 -25.64
C ALA A 2 -26.84 -13.04 -24.54
N SER A 3 -27.68 -13.05 -23.50
CA SER A 3 -27.52 -12.24 -22.30
C SER A 3 -26.30 -12.75 -21.54
N GLN A 4 -25.18 -12.04 -21.62
CA GLN A 4 -23.98 -12.41 -20.87
C GLN A 4 -24.27 -12.23 -19.37
N GLN A 5 -24.22 -13.33 -18.62
CA GLN A 5 -24.44 -13.33 -17.18
C GLN A 5 -23.24 -12.67 -16.50
N ILE A 6 -23.51 -11.64 -15.68
CA ILE A 6 -22.46 -10.96 -14.91
C ILE A 6 -21.92 -11.96 -13.87
N PRO A 7 -20.61 -12.25 -13.86
CA PRO A 7 -20.01 -13.17 -12.90
C PRO A 7 -20.09 -12.60 -11.49
N THR A 8 -20.18 -13.47 -10.50
CA THR A 8 -20.16 -13.06 -9.10
C THR A 8 -18.72 -12.83 -8.63
N VAL A 9 -18.55 -12.05 -7.55
CA VAL A 9 -17.23 -11.77 -6.94
C VAL A 9 -16.47 -13.06 -6.56
N SER A 10 -17.19 -14.15 -6.33
CA SER A 10 -16.60 -15.47 -6.05
C SER A 10 -15.99 -16.15 -7.28
N GLN A 11 -16.47 -15.82 -8.48
CA GLN A 11 -15.97 -16.35 -9.74
C GLN A 11 -14.86 -15.47 -10.30
N GLU A 12 -15.05 -14.15 -10.21
CA GLU A 12 -14.11 -13.16 -10.71
C GLU A 12 -13.99 -12.01 -9.70
N PRO A 13 -12.81 -11.78 -9.12
CA PRO A 13 -12.56 -10.62 -8.27
C PRO A 13 -12.80 -9.33 -9.04
N VAL A 14 -13.36 -8.33 -8.38
CA VAL A 14 -13.70 -7.05 -9.02
C VAL A 14 -12.83 -5.94 -8.44
N GLU A 15 -12.33 -5.06 -9.30
CA GLU A 15 -11.65 -3.83 -8.90
C GLU A 15 -12.61 -2.65 -8.91
N SER A 16 -12.61 -1.85 -7.84
CA SER A 16 -13.30 -0.56 -7.80
C SER A 16 -12.45 0.45 -7.04
N LEU A 17 -12.18 1.60 -7.68
CA LEU A 17 -11.35 2.68 -7.13
C LEU A 17 -9.99 2.18 -6.60
N GLY A 18 -9.35 1.26 -7.30
CA GLY A 18 -8.06 0.68 -6.88
C GLY A 18 -8.16 -0.36 -5.75
N ARG A 19 -9.36 -0.63 -5.23
CA ARG A 19 -9.63 -1.72 -4.28
C ARG A 19 -9.97 -2.99 -5.03
N TRP A 20 -9.34 -4.09 -4.67
CA TRP A 20 -9.76 -5.40 -5.11
C TRP A 20 -10.71 -6.05 -4.10
N TYR A 21 -11.86 -6.49 -4.59
CA TYR A 21 -12.83 -7.29 -3.86
C TYR A 21 -12.72 -8.74 -4.34
N ASP A 22 -12.30 -9.62 -3.44
CA ASP A 22 -12.27 -11.05 -3.68
C ASP A 22 -13.36 -11.77 -2.87
N SER A 23 -13.46 -13.09 -3.05
CA SER A 23 -14.43 -13.93 -2.35
C SER A 23 -14.27 -13.93 -0.82
N SER A 24 -13.08 -13.59 -0.30
CA SER A 24 -12.83 -13.53 1.13
C SER A 24 -13.40 -12.26 1.74
N MET A 25 -13.60 -11.20 0.96
CA MET A 25 -14.00 -9.86 1.41
C MET A 25 -13.14 -9.31 2.58
N LYS A 26 -11.88 -9.78 2.70
CA LYS A 26 -10.95 -9.41 3.76
C LYS A 26 -9.74 -8.70 3.18
N ASP A 27 -9.29 -7.68 3.88
CA ASP A 27 -8.14 -6.88 3.46
C ASP A 27 -6.82 -7.34 4.11
N THR A 28 -6.81 -8.45 4.85
CA THR A 28 -5.61 -8.92 5.57
C THR A 28 -4.40 -9.11 4.65
N LYS A 29 -4.61 -9.72 3.47
CA LYS A 29 -3.54 -9.90 2.47
C LYS A 29 -3.05 -8.55 1.93
N ARG A 30 -3.97 -7.61 1.69
CA ARG A 30 -3.68 -6.26 1.18
C ARG A 30 -2.92 -5.41 2.20
N GLY A 31 -3.20 -5.60 3.47
CA GLY A 31 -2.40 -5.03 4.56
C GLY A 31 -0.96 -5.49 4.55
N LEU A 32 -0.70 -6.80 4.37
CA LEU A 32 0.66 -7.34 4.26
C LEU A 32 1.39 -6.79 3.03
N GLU A 33 0.74 -6.80 1.86
CA GLU A 33 1.29 -6.23 0.62
C GLU A 33 1.63 -4.73 0.79
N THR A 34 0.82 -3.98 1.54
CA THR A 34 1.07 -2.56 1.84
C THR A 34 2.32 -2.37 2.71
N VAL A 35 2.56 -3.24 3.69
CA VAL A 35 3.77 -3.21 4.52
C VAL A 35 5.03 -3.53 3.71
N GLU A 36 4.93 -4.52 2.82
CA GLU A 36 6.01 -4.88 1.90
C GLU A 36 6.35 -3.70 0.99
N LEU A 37 5.34 -3.10 0.34
CA LEU A 37 5.50 -1.93 -0.52
C LEU A 37 6.15 -0.75 0.22
N ALA A 38 5.74 -0.48 1.46
CA ALA A 38 6.36 0.55 2.29
C ALA A 38 7.84 0.23 2.57
N THR A 39 8.14 -1.02 2.88
CA THR A 39 9.51 -1.47 3.19
C THR A 39 10.41 -1.36 1.95
N GLU A 40 9.94 -1.82 0.79
CA GLU A 40 10.64 -1.72 -0.48
C GLU A 40 10.87 -0.27 -0.91
N GLY A 41 9.84 0.58 -0.79
CA GLY A 41 9.94 2.01 -1.08
C GLY A 41 10.98 2.72 -0.21
N LEU A 42 11.00 2.43 1.09
CA LEU A 42 12.01 2.96 2.01
C LEU A 42 13.41 2.48 1.63
N LEU A 43 13.58 1.20 1.28
CA LEU A 43 14.87 0.66 0.84
C LEU A 43 15.34 1.29 -0.48
N ALA A 44 14.43 1.53 -1.42
CA ALA A 44 14.74 2.21 -2.68
C ALA A 44 15.21 3.65 -2.44
N ILE A 45 14.51 4.40 -1.59
CA ILE A 45 14.93 5.75 -1.16
C ILE A 45 16.26 5.70 -0.40
N HIS A 46 16.52 4.63 0.37
CA HIS A 46 17.80 4.48 1.05
C HIS A 46 18.97 4.38 0.09
N ARG A 47 18.80 3.50 -0.90
CA ARG A 47 19.85 3.07 -1.82
C ARG A 47 20.10 4.10 -2.91
N CYS A 48 19.16 5.02 -3.14
CA CYS A 48 19.40 6.08 -4.10
C CYS A 48 20.56 6.98 -3.63
N GLY A 49 21.42 7.41 -4.55
CA GLY A 49 22.59 8.26 -4.28
C GLY A 49 22.25 9.73 -3.98
N LEU A 50 20.99 10.02 -3.61
CA LEU A 50 20.52 11.38 -3.36
C LEU A 50 20.97 11.90 -1.99
N GLN A 51 21.05 13.22 -1.86
CA GLN A 51 21.26 13.89 -0.57
C GLN A 51 20.05 13.66 0.36
N GLY A 52 20.28 13.70 1.68
CA GLY A 52 19.26 13.44 2.70
C GLY A 52 17.97 14.26 2.51
N LYS A 53 18.09 15.56 2.20
CA LYS A 53 16.92 16.43 1.94
C LYS A 53 16.06 15.91 0.78
N LEU A 54 16.69 15.43 -0.29
CA LEU A 54 15.98 14.88 -1.46
C LEU A 54 15.39 13.50 -1.14
N LYS A 55 16.03 12.69 -0.30
CA LYS A 55 15.46 11.42 0.19
C LYS A 55 14.20 11.64 1.01
N VAL A 56 14.22 12.61 1.91
CA VAL A 56 13.04 13.00 2.69
C VAL A 56 11.94 13.56 1.77
N TRP A 57 12.33 14.31 0.73
CA TRP A 57 11.37 14.76 -0.28
C TRP A 57 10.72 13.57 -1.02
N CYS A 58 11.49 12.57 -1.46
CA CYS A 58 10.94 11.36 -2.07
C CYS A 58 10.01 10.59 -1.11
N LEU A 59 10.39 10.48 0.16
CA LEU A 59 9.54 9.87 1.17
C LEU A 59 8.20 10.63 1.28
N GLN A 60 8.26 11.95 1.46
CA GLN A 60 7.08 12.79 1.72
C GLN A 60 6.15 12.90 0.52
N PHE A 61 6.69 13.02 -0.70
CA PHE A 61 5.91 13.36 -1.88
C PHE A 61 5.75 12.21 -2.86
N MET A 62 6.44 11.08 -2.68
CA MET A 62 6.27 9.90 -3.53
C MET A 62 5.74 8.71 -2.74
N LEU A 63 6.46 8.30 -1.68
CA LEU A 63 6.12 7.07 -0.96
C LEU A 63 4.88 7.26 -0.06
N ILE A 64 4.84 8.31 0.76
CA ILE A 64 3.73 8.55 1.68
C ILE A 64 2.39 8.70 0.94
N PRO A 65 2.26 9.48 -0.16
CA PRO A 65 0.99 9.58 -0.89
C PRO A 65 0.51 8.23 -1.45
N LYS A 66 1.44 7.39 -1.93
CA LYS A 66 1.12 6.05 -2.42
C LYS A 66 0.60 5.14 -1.29
N LEU A 67 1.21 5.21 -0.11
CA LEU A 67 0.74 4.46 1.06
C LEU A 67 -0.60 4.99 1.57
N LEU A 68 -0.78 6.31 1.59
CA LEU A 68 -2.02 6.94 2.05
C LEU A 68 -3.24 6.46 1.24
N TRP A 69 -3.09 6.32 -0.09
CA TRP A 69 -4.15 5.74 -0.92
C TRP A 69 -4.51 4.32 -0.51
N LEU A 70 -3.51 3.45 -0.27
CA LEU A 70 -3.75 2.08 0.16
C LEU A 70 -4.41 2.02 1.55
N LEU A 71 -4.01 2.88 2.47
CA LEU A 71 -4.61 3.00 3.80
C LEU A 71 -6.04 3.55 3.78
N LEU A 72 -6.39 4.37 2.78
CA LEU A 72 -7.75 4.89 2.60
C LEU A 72 -8.69 3.82 2.04
N VAL A 73 -8.17 3.00 1.14
CA VAL A 73 -8.96 2.06 0.36
C VAL A 73 -9.14 0.72 1.09
N TYR A 74 -8.14 0.26 1.82
CA TYR A 74 -8.15 -1.02 2.54
C TYR A 74 -8.30 -0.83 4.05
N GLU A 75 -9.00 -1.75 4.71
CA GLU A 75 -9.09 -1.84 6.16
C GLU A 75 -7.83 -2.50 6.74
N ILE A 76 -6.86 -1.67 7.09
CA ILE A 76 -5.58 -2.11 7.67
C ILE A 76 -5.59 -1.83 9.18
N CYS A 77 -5.21 -2.82 9.98
CA CYS A 77 -5.18 -2.69 11.44
C CYS A 77 -4.20 -1.60 11.90
N SER A 78 -4.60 -0.80 12.89
CA SER A 78 -3.79 0.30 13.43
C SER A 78 -2.40 -0.13 13.89
N THR A 79 -2.26 -1.32 14.49
CA THR A 79 -0.96 -1.88 14.93
C THR A 79 0.02 -2.07 13.76
N THR A 80 -0.49 -2.38 12.58
CA THR A 80 0.31 -2.52 11.35
C THR A 80 0.77 -1.15 10.87
N ILE A 81 -0.11 -0.15 10.92
CA ILE A 81 0.18 1.24 10.58
C ILE A 81 1.26 1.81 11.51
N GLU A 82 1.13 1.62 12.83
CA GLU A 82 2.12 2.04 13.83
C GLU A 82 3.49 1.41 13.56
N THR A 83 3.52 0.13 13.18
CA THR A 83 4.77 -0.57 12.82
C THR A 83 5.42 0.04 11.56
N MET A 84 4.61 0.41 10.56
CA MET A 84 5.09 1.11 9.37
C MET A 84 5.64 2.49 9.71
N GLU A 85 4.93 3.25 10.55
CA GLU A 85 5.36 4.56 11.02
C GLU A 85 6.70 4.47 11.76
N ALA A 86 6.86 3.48 12.65
CA ALA A 86 8.12 3.24 13.35
C ALA A 86 9.29 2.97 12.39
N LYS A 87 9.06 2.22 11.31
CA LYS A 87 10.07 1.99 10.25
C LYS A 87 10.41 3.27 9.50
N ILE A 88 9.42 4.06 9.11
CA ILE A 88 9.61 5.37 8.44
C ILE A 88 10.42 6.30 9.34
N ASN A 89 10.07 6.39 10.62
CA ASN A 89 10.77 7.19 11.62
C ASN A 89 12.22 6.75 11.83
N LYS A 90 12.50 5.43 11.82
CA LYS A 90 13.87 4.92 11.86
C LYS A 90 14.67 5.30 10.61
N PHE A 91 13.99 5.41 9.48
CA PHE A 91 14.61 5.75 8.20
C PHE A 91 15.02 7.22 8.11
N THR A 92 14.15 8.13 8.56
CA THR A 92 14.38 9.58 8.49
C THR A 92 15.43 10.09 9.47
N ARG A 93 15.72 9.32 10.53
CA ARG A 93 16.76 9.63 11.53
C ARG A 93 18.17 9.16 11.15
N ARG A 94 18.32 8.44 10.03
CA ARG A 94 19.61 7.98 9.51
C ARG A 94 20.17 8.97 8.51
#